data_AF-A0A8S2E9A6-F1
#
_entry.id   AF-A0A8S2E9A6-F1
#
_cell.length_a   1.000
_cell.length_b   1.000
_cell.length_c   1.000
_cell.angle_alpha   90.00
_cell.angle_beta   90.00
_cell.angle_gamma   90.00
#
_symmetry.space_group_name_H-M   'P 1'
#
loop_
_entity.id
_entity.type
_entity.pdbx_description
1 polymer ?
#
loop_
_entity_poly.entity_id
_entity_poly.type
_entity_poly.pdbx_seq_one_letter_code
_entity_poly.pdbx_strand_id
1 'polypeptide(L)'
;MSSNQTGHCPLWFTQVLVRNFKRHCSKDQNRGGKFETYFKSETHTSSLQRYLKFRHRQNNIDILLDKKIQEKQQQKVQLAKSNEEAIKILIARARYLARQDIAFRGHTDEESNFVQLVNLLSRHNPVLQHWLNETKNRSYT
;
A
#
# COMPACT_ATOMS: atom_id res chain seq x y z
N MET A 1 -15.67 -45.96 37.80
CA MET A 1 -14.48 -46.52 37.10
C MET A 1 -14.69 -46.28 35.61
N SER A 2 -14.22 -45.13 35.11
CA SER A 2 -14.32 -44.78 33.68
C SER A 2 -13.03 -45.24 33.00
N SER A 3 -13.15 -46.23 32.12
CA SER A 3 -12.06 -46.74 31.30
C SER A 3 -11.78 -45.74 30.18
N ASN A 4 -10.61 -45.09 30.23
CA ASN A 4 -10.06 -44.32 29.12
C ASN A 4 -9.81 -45.27 27.94
N GLN A 5 -10.71 -45.29 26.95
CA GLN A 5 -10.42 -45.80 25.63
C GLN A 5 -9.54 -44.78 24.90
N THR A 6 -8.23 -44.85 25.12
CA THR A 6 -7.28 -44.26 24.19
C THR A 6 -7.37 -45.06 22.90
N GLY A 7 -7.84 -44.41 21.83
CA GLY A 7 -7.87 -44.96 20.49
C GLY A 7 -6.45 -45.30 20.04
N HIS A 8 -6.01 -46.53 20.31
CA HIS A 8 -4.79 -47.08 19.76
C HIS A 8 -4.96 -47.15 18.24
N CYS A 9 -4.31 -46.21 17.52
CA CYS A 9 -4.12 -46.34 16.09
C CYS A 9 -3.40 -47.67 15.86
N PRO A 10 -4.01 -48.61 15.10
CA PRO A 10 -3.45 -49.94 15.00
C PRO A 10 -2.07 -49.88 14.31
N LEU A 11 -1.11 -50.63 14.84
CA LEU A 11 0.32 -50.57 14.46
C LEU A 11 0.56 -50.77 12.94
N TRP A 12 -0.36 -51.41 12.23
CA TRP A 12 -0.29 -51.52 10.76
C TRP A 12 -0.49 -50.16 10.07
N PHE A 13 -1.33 -49.27 10.61
CA PHE A 13 -1.59 -47.94 10.07
C PHE A 13 -0.33 -47.07 10.15
N THR A 14 0.37 -47.10 11.28
CA THR A 14 1.63 -46.37 11.47
C THR A 14 2.78 -46.98 10.67
N GLN A 15 2.86 -48.31 10.55
CA GLN A 15 3.87 -48.96 9.71
C GLN A 15 3.67 -48.69 8.21
N VAL A 16 2.42 -48.67 7.73
CA VAL A 16 2.09 -48.34 6.34
C VAL A 16 2.45 -46.89 6.05
N LEU A 17 2.10 -45.96 6.95
CA LEU A 17 2.47 -44.54 6.82
C LEU A 17 3.99 -44.35 6.79
N VAL A 18 4.72 -45.01 7.70
CA VAL A 18 6.19 -44.93 7.75
C VAL A 18 6.83 -45.55 6.51
N ARG A 19 6.32 -46.68 6.00
CA ARG A 19 6.77 -47.26 4.72
C ARG A 19 6.52 -46.31 3.56
N ASN A 20 5.34 -45.72 3.48
CA ASN A 20 4.98 -44.80 2.41
C ASN A 20 5.82 -43.52 2.47
N PHE A 21 6.07 -42.98 3.66
CA PHE A 21 6.97 -41.84 3.86
C PHE A 21 8.40 -42.18 3.43
N LYS A 22 8.93 -43.34 3.86
CA LYS A 22 10.25 -43.82 3.42
C LYS A 22 10.35 -43.97 1.90
N ARG A 23 9.29 -44.44 1.24
CA ARG A 23 9.21 -44.52 -0.24
C ARG A 23 9.15 -43.16 -0.93
N HIS A 24 8.60 -42.14 -0.28
CA HIS A 24 8.55 -40.78 -0.84
C HIS A 24 9.86 -40.01 -0.59
N CYS A 25 10.63 -40.39 0.43
CA CYS A 25 11.93 -39.84 0.78
C CYS A 25 13.11 -40.61 0.15
N SER A 26 12.90 -41.85 -0.31
CA SER A 26 13.95 -42.66 -0.93
C SER A 26 14.40 -42.06 -2.26
N LYS A 27 15.72 -42.01 -2.46
CA LYS A 27 16.36 -41.62 -3.71
C LYS A 27 16.57 -42.86 -4.57
N ASP A 28 16.18 -42.80 -5.84
CA ASP A 28 16.71 -43.75 -6.83
C ASP A 28 18.13 -43.32 -7.18
N GLN A 29 18.99 -44.26 -7.58
CA GLN A 29 20.42 -43.99 -7.87
C GLN A 29 20.64 -42.82 -8.87
N ASN A 30 19.64 -42.51 -9.72
CA ASN A 30 19.68 -41.43 -10.71
C ASN A 30 18.60 -40.34 -10.53
N ARG A 31 17.71 -40.43 -9.54
CA ARG A 31 16.62 -39.45 -9.33
C ARG A 31 16.42 -39.14 -7.85
N GLY A 32 16.37 -37.85 -7.52
CA GLY A 32 16.05 -37.38 -6.16
C GLY A 32 14.69 -37.90 -5.68
N GLY A 33 14.48 -37.91 -4.36
CA GLY A 33 13.23 -38.40 -3.78
C GLY A 33 12.03 -37.58 -4.26
N LYS A 34 10.84 -38.20 -4.30
CA LYS A 34 9.62 -37.58 -4.86
C LYS A 34 9.29 -36.22 -4.22
N PHE A 35 9.58 -36.05 -2.94
CA PHE A 35 9.45 -34.75 -2.25
C PHE A 35 10.42 -33.69 -2.77
N GLU A 36 11.66 -34.06 -3.05
CA GLU A 36 12.66 -33.14 -3.59
C GLU A 36 12.27 -32.66 -4.99
N THR A 37 11.74 -33.57 -5.81
CA THR A 37 11.18 -33.24 -7.13
C THR A 37 9.96 -32.34 -7.01
N TYR A 38 9.05 -32.61 -6.07
CA TYR A 38 7.88 -31.76 -5.83
C TYR A 38 8.28 -30.36 -5.34
N PHE A 39 9.25 -30.26 -4.43
CA PHE A 39 9.71 -28.97 -3.92
C PHE A 39 10.38 -28.11 -4.99
N LYS A 40 11.08 -28.76 -5.94
CA LYS A 40 11.71 -28.14 -7.12
C LYS A 40 10.76 -27.98 -8.31
N SER A 41 9.53 -28.48 -8.22
CA SER A 41 8.58 -28.43 -9.33
C SER A 41 8.08 -27.01 -9.57
N GLU A 42 7.90 -26.67 -10.84
CA GLU A 42 7.40 -25.36 -11.26
C GLU A 42 6.00 -25.08 -10.69
N THR A 43 5.17 -26.10 -10.52
CA THR A 43 3.84 -25.99 -9.93
C THR A 43 3.89 -25.62 -8.45
N HIS A 44 4.80 -26.20 -7.67
CA HIS A 44 5.03 -25.83 -6.27
C HIS A 44 5.65 -24.42 -6.14
N THR A 45 6.63 -24.08 -6.97
CA THR A 45 7.20 -22.74 -7.00
C THR A 45 6.16 -21.68 -7.37
N SER A 46 5.31 -21.97 -8.36
CA SER A 46 4.22 -21.10 -8.80
C SER A 46 3.14 -20.91 -7.72
N SER A 47 2.77 -21.99 -6.99
CA SER A 47 1.81 -21.90 -5.89
C SER A 47 2.36 -21.10 -4.70
N LEU A 48 3.64 -21.28 -4.35
CA LEU A 48 4.31 -20.45 -3.35
C LEU A 48 4.44 -18.99 -3.80
N GLN A 49 4.78 -18.72 -5.05
CA GLN A 49 4.79 -17.37 -5.59
C GLN A 49 3.40 -16.72 -5.53
N ARG A 50 2.33 -17.48 -5.79
CA ARG A 50 0.95 -17.00 -5.67
C ARG A 50 0.59 -16.68 -4.22
N TYR A 51 0.97 -17.55 -3.27
CA TYR A 51 0.77 -17.32 -1.85
C TYR A 51 1.59 -16.14 -1.31
N LEU A 52 2.85 -16.01 -1.72
CA LEU A 52 3.69 -14.87 -1.35
C LEU A 52 3.15 -13.57 -1.96
N LYS A 53 2.68 -13.58 -3.22
CA LYS A 53 2.00 -12.43 -3.82
C LYS A 53 0.73 -12.05 -3.07
N PHE A 54 -0.06 -13.03 -2.62
CA PHE A 54 -1.23 -12.81 -1.76
C PHE A 54 -0.83 -12.22 -0.39
N ARG A 55 0.22 -12.76 0.23
CA ARG A 55 0.72 -12.34 1.55
C ARG A 55 1.37 -10.96 1.52
N HIS A 56 1.99 -10.56 0.40
CA HIS A 56 2.86 -9.38 0.32
C HIS A 56 2.35 -8.24 -0.58
N ARG A 57 1.26 -8.37 -1.36
CA ARG A 57 0.77 -7.27 -2.22
C ARG A 57 -0.70 -6.91 -2.04
N GLN A 58 -0.91 -5.59 -2.10
CA GLN A 58 -2.15 -4.82 -2.01
C GLN A 58 -3.14 -5.01 -3.19
N ASN A 59 -2.98 -6.07 -4.00
CA ASN A 59 -3.78 -6.33 -5.20
C ASN A 59 -4.55 -7.66 -5.07
N ASN A 60 -4.93 -8.06 -3.85
CA ASN A 60 -5.95 -9.10 -3.72
C ASN A 60 -7.26 -8.54 -4.28
N ILE A 61 -8.02 -9.33 -5.04
CA ILE A 61 -9.34 -8.94 -5.56
C ILE A 61 -10.22 -8.48 -4.40
N ASP A 62 -10.13 -9.11 -3.22
CA ASP A 62 -10.90 -8.71 -2.05
C ASP A 62 -10.48 -7.32 -1.50
N ILE A 63 -9.18 -6.99 -1.55
CA ILE A 63 -8.65 -5.67 -1.15
C ILE A 63 -8.98 -4.62 -2.21
N LEU A 64 -8.96 -5.02 -3.49
CA LEU A 64 -9.33 -4.18 -4.62
C LEU A 64 -10.83 -3.85 -4.59
N LEU A 65 -11.69 -4.82 -4.24
CA LEU A 65 -13.14 -4.65 -4.16
C LEU A 65 -13.61 -4.06 -2.81
N ASP A 66 -12.70 -3.87 -1.85
CA ASP A 66 -13.01 -3.19 -0.60
C ASP A 66 -13.26 -1.69 -0.86
N LYS A 67 -14.53 -1.30 -0.83
CA LYS A 67 -15.00 0.07 -1.06
C LYS A 67 -14.28 1.08 -0.18
N LYS A 68 -13.99 0.75 1.08
CA LYS A 68 -13.33 1.68 2.01
C LYS A 68 -11.89 1.97 1.60
N ILE A 69 -11.19 0.95 1.10
CA ILE A 69 -9.81 1.10 0.64
C ILE A 69 -9.77 1.89 -0.67
N GLN A 70 -10.71 1.62 -1.58
CA GLN A 70 -10.85 2.38 -2.82
C GLN A 70 -11.15 3.86 -2.56
N GLU A 71 -12.13 4.18 -1.72
CA GLU A 71 -12.48 5.56 -1.37
C GLU A 71 -11.27 6.29 -0.79
N LYS A 72 -10.52 5.64 0.11
CA LYS A 72 -9.30 6.21 0.68
C LYS A 72 -8.21 6.45 -0.36
N GLN A 73 -8.04 5.55 -1.33
CA GLN A 73 -7.10 5.74 -2.43
C GLN A 73 -7.55 6.87 -3.36
N GLN A 74 -8.84 6.93 -3.70
CA GLN A 74 -9.41 8.01 -4.50
C GLN A 74 -9.27 9.36 -3.81
N GLN A 75 -9.52 9.44 -2.51
CA GLN A 75 -9.29 10.64 -1.69
C GLN A 75 -7.82 11.07 -1.73
N LYS A 76 -6.87 10.13 -1.61
CA LYS A 76 -5.44 10.44 -1.73
C LYS A 76 -5.07 11.01 -3.09
N VAL A 77 -5.58 10.41 -4.16
CA VAL A 77 -5.35 10.89 -5.53
C VAL A 77 -5.97 12.27 -5.73
N GLN A 78 -7.20 12.47 -5.25
CA GLN A 78 -7.89 13.76 -5.35
C GLN A 78 -7.17 14.86 -4.56
N LEU A 79 -6.70 14.54 -3.35
CA LEU A 79 -5.89 15.45 -2.53
C LEU A 79 -4.57 15.79 -3.21
N ALA A 80 -3.90 14.81 -3.82
CA ALA A 80 -2.65 15.04 -4.55
C ALA A 80 -2.86 15.99 -5.75
N LYS A 81 -3.93 15.79 -6.52
CA LYS A 81 -4.30 16.68 -7.64
C LYS A 81 -4.63 18.10 -7.15
N SER A 82 -5.44 18.21 -6.10
CA SER A 82 -5.79 19.48 -5.46
C SER A 82 -4.55 20.25 -4.99
N ASN A 83 -3.60 19.55 -4.35
CA ASN A 83 -2.33 20.13 -3.91
C ASN A 83 -1.46 20.57 -5.09
N GLU A 84 -1.39 19.76 -6.15
CA GLU A 84 -0.66 20.11 -7.37
C GLU A 84 -1.22 21.38 -8.03
N GLU A 85 -2.54 21.50 -8.11
CA GLU A 85 -3.23 22.69 -8.62
C GLU A 85 -2.92 23.93 -7.77
N ALA A 86 -2.98 23.81 -6.44
CA ALA A 86 -2.62 24.90 -5.53
C ALA A 86 -1.17 25.35 -5.74
N ILE A 87 -0.22 24.43 -5.82
CA ILE A 87 1.20 24.74 -6.07
C ILE A 87 1.40 25.44 -7.42
N LYS A 88 0.73 24.96 -8.49
CA LYS A 88 0.77 25.60 -9.81
C LYS A 88 0.30 27.06 -9.75
N ILE A 89 -0.79 27.32 -9.02
CA ILE A 89 -1.32 28.67 -8.83
C ILE A 89 -0.30 29.54 -8.09
N LEU A 90 0.25 29.06 -6.96
CA LEU A 90 1.23 29.79 -6.16
C LEU A 90 2.48 30.16 -6.98
N ILE A 91 3.04 29.21 -7.74
CA ILE A 91 4.21 29.45 -8.60
C ILE A 91 3.87 30.45 -9.72
N ALA A 92 2.69 30.35 -10.32
CA ALA A 92 2.28 31.31 -11.36
C ALA A 92 2.18 32.73 -10.81
N ARG A 93 1.74 32.90 -9.55
CA ARG A 93 1.68 34.19 -8.86
C ARG A 93 3.03 34.72 -8.44
N ALA A 94 3.90 33.84 -7.98
CA ALA A 94 5.30 34.17 -7.73
C ALA A 94 5.96 34.72 -9.01
N ARG A 95 5.73 34.05 -10.14
CA ARG A 95 6.22 34.50 -11.45
C ARG A 95 5.58 35.82 -11.91
N TYR A 96 4.31 36.04 -11.62
CA TYR A 96 3.63 37.29 -11.92
C TYR A 96 4.30 38.46 -11.20
N LEU A 97 4.53 38.35 -9.89
CA LEU A 97 5.20 39.41 -9.12
C LEU A 97 6.60 39.69 -9.66
N ALA A 98 7.38 38.65 -9.95
CA ALA A 98 8.72 38.80 -10.53
C ALA A 98 8.70 39.49 -11.90
N ARG A 99 7.70 39.21 -12.75
CA ARG A 99 7.55 39.86 -14.06
C ARG A 99 7.12 41.33 -13.98
N GLN A 100 6.37 41.67 -12.94
CA GLN A 100 5.91 43.05 -12.71
C GLN A 100 6.93 43.86 -11.89
N ASP A 101 8.07 43.27 -11.54
CA ASP A 101 9.07 43.86 -10.62
C ASP A 101 8.47 44.29 -9.27
N ILE A 102 7.47 43.53 -8.80
CA ILE A 102 6.82 43.77 -7.50
C ILE A 102 7.50 42.89 -6.45
N ALA A 103 7.91 43.49 -5.35
CA ALA A 103 8.50 42.76 -4.23
C ALA A 103 7.50 41.75 -3.65
N PHE A 104 7.96 40.56 -3.29
CA PHE A 104 7.12 39.55 -2.62
C PHE A 104 6.65 39.99 -1.24
N ARG A 105 7.54 40.69 -0.52
CA ARG A 105 7.36 41.20 0.84
C ARG A 105 6.43 42.41 0.90
N GLY A 106 5.85 42.64 2.08
CA GLY A 106 5.08 43.83 2.43
C GLY A 106 5.68 44.53 3.64
N HIS A 107 4.90 45.39 4.28
CA HIS A 107 5.30 46.03 5.53
C HIS A 107 5.34 45.03 6.70
N THR A 108 4.46 44.04 6.66
CA THR A 108 4.43 42.86 7.54
C THR A 108 4.32 41.58 6.70
N ASP A 109 4.56 40.41 7.28
CA ASP A 109 4.42 39.13 6.58
C ASP A 109 2.98 38.87 6.12
N GLU A 110 2.01 39.27 6.96
CA GLU A 110 0.58 39.15 6.70
C GLU A 110 0.11 40.09 5.57
N GLU A 111 0.75 41.26 5.45
CA GLU A 111 0.48 42.26 4.40
C GLU A 111 1.42 42.13 3.20
N SER A 112 2.10 41.00 3.05
CA SER A 112 2.96 40.79 1.89
C SER A 112 2.17 40.76 0.58
N ASN A 113 2.72 41.36 -0.48
CA ASN A 113 2.07 41.43 -1.79
C ASN A 113 1.67 40.05 -2.30
N PHE A 114 2.49 39.04 -2.03
CA PHE A 114 2.19 37.66 -2.37
C PHE A 114 1.00 37.10 -1.60
N VAL A 115 0.97 37.26 -0.27
CA VAL A 115 -0.13 36.78 0.58
C VAL A 115 -1.44 37.47 0.21
N GLN A 116 -1.43 38.78 -0.03
CA GLN A 116 -2.62 39.51 -0.46
C GLN A 116 -3.16 39.00 -1.80
N LEU A 117 -2.28 38.76 -2.78
CA LEU A 117 -2.68 38.23 -4.09
C LEU A 117 -3.26 36.82 -3.98
N VAL A 118 -2.64 35.97 -3.17
CA VAL A 118 -3.12 34.60 -2.91
C VAL A 118 -4.46 34.61 -2.19
N ASN A 119 -4.65 35.49 -1.21
CA ASN A 119 -5.92 35.69 -0.49
C ASN A 119 -7.02 36.25 -1.39
N LEU A 120 -6.68 37.11 -2.36
CA LEU A 120 -7.65 37.59 -3.34
C LEU A 120 -8.13 36.44 -4.24
N LEU A 121 -7.21 35.60 -4.72
CA LEU A 121 -7.52 34.49 -5.61
C LEU A 121 -8.29 33.37 -4.93
N SER A 122 -8.05 33.13 -3.65
CA SER A 122 -8.76 32.09 -2.90
C SER A 122 -10.25 32.37 -2.80
N ARG A 123 -10.70 33.63 -2.90
CA ARG A 123 -12.13 33.99 -2.96
C ARG A 123 -12.85 33.38 -4.16
N HIS A 124 -12.13 33.13 -5.25
CA HIS A 124 -12.67 32.62 -6.50
C HIS A 124 -12.23 31.19 -6.80
N ASN A 125 -11.26 30.65 -6.04
CA ASN A 125 -10.74 29.31 -6.23
C ASN A 125 -10.97 28.47 -4.95
N PRO A 126 -11.95 27.53 -4.97
CA PRO A 126 -12.29 26.75 -3.79
C PRO A 126 -11.17 25.78 -3.37
N VAL A 127 -10.36 25.29 -4.31
CA VAL A 127 -9.20 24.43 -4.03
C VAL A 127 -8.16 25.20 -3.21
N LEU A 128 -7.85 26.43 -3.63
CA LEU A 128 -6.89 27.28 -2.94
C LEU A 128 -7.42 27.74 -1.57
N GLN A 129 -8.72 28.03 -1.46
CA GLN A 129 -9.36 28.37 -0.19
C GLN A 129 -9.31 27.22 0.80
N HIS A 130 -9.63 26.00 0.35
CA HIS A 130 -9.55 24.81 1.16
C HIS A 130 -8.12 24.55 1.64
N TRP A 131 -7.13 24.65 0.73
CA TRP A 131 -5.72 24.50 1.06
C TRP A 131 -5.24 25.52 2.11
N LEU A 132 -5.60 26.79 1.98
CA LEU A 132 -5.26 27.84 2.95
C LEU A 132 -5.88 27.57 4.33
N ASN A 133 -7.13 27.13 4.37
CA ASN A 133 -7.80 26.81 5.63
C ASN A 133 -7.17 25.58 6.31
N GLU A 134 -6.76 24.57 5.54
CA GLU A 134 -6.03 23.43 6.09
C GLU A 134 -4.67 23.83 6.64
N THR A 135 -3.93 24.73 5.97
CA THR A 135 -2.62 25.17 6.45
C THR A 135 -2.66 25.88 7.79
N LYS A 136 -3.74 26.62 8.09
CA LYS A 136 -3.95 27.23 9.42
C LYS A 136 -4.06 26.19 10.54
N ASN A 137 -4.49 24.98 10.21
CA ASN A 137 -4.66 23.88 11.16
C ASN A 137 -3.43 22.95 11.21
N ARG A 138 -2.40 23.18 10.38
CA ARG A 138 -1.14 22.43 10.42
C ARG A 138 -0.28 23.01 11.53
N SER A 139 -0.26 22.35 12.68
CA SER A 139 0.71 22.64 13.73
C SER A 139 2.10 22.29 13.20
N TYR A 140 2.91 23.30 12.91
CA TYR A 140 4.34 23.12 12.69
C TYR A 140 5.02 23.08 14.06
N THR A 141 5.01 21.88 14.68
CA THR A 141 5.90 21.54 15.80
C THR A 141 7.23 21.06 15.28
#